data_AF-A0A3E2NGT8-F1
#
_entry.id   AF-A0A3E2NGT8-F1
#
_cell.length_a   1.000
_cell.length_b   1.000
_cell.length_c   1.000
_cell.angle_alpha   90.00
_cell.angle_beta   90.00
_cell.angle_gamma   90.00
#
_symmetry.space_group_name_H-M   'P 1'
#
loop_
_entity.id
_entity.type
_entity.pdbx_description
1 polymer ?
#
loop_
_entity_poly.entity_id
_entity_poly.type
_entity_poly.pdbx_seq_one_letter_code
_entity_poly.pdbx_strand_id
1 'polypeptide(L)'
;MARTSENDFKRFIKAELDLITPDMDEERRLLEIHKKLSKRSNCMKFRRNKLTAAFTAMVIITVLGTVTAVAAGKITSFVSGTDKNVNTLTELRELSKDQMKASPKFPDKFTNGMAFVKGNISHVKGMDEDNNQVITYSEAYADYGENSQVVLSCHVHQDTISAENQPGQKEVYQGVELNSAEMQYVFLPEGQEPSEEDKKLQEEGKMMISYGSDQEERKMLKSVNWSENGIDYLLFTFENVELNSMTSMAKEVIDMK
;
A
#
# COMPACT_ATOMS: atom_id res chain seq x y z
N MET A 1 3.20 28.33 29.73
CA MET A 1 4.12 27.54 30.58
C MET A 1 4.84 26.48 29.70
N ALA A 2 5.49 26.90 28.61
CA ALA A 2 6.04 25.99 27.58
C ALA A 2 7.56 26.18 27.33
N ARG A 3 8.22 27.08 28.06
CA ARG A 3 9.65 27.40 27.88
C ARG A 3 10.62 26.52 28.68
N THR A 4 10.12 25.65 29.55
CA THR A 4 10.94 24.81 30.45
C THR A 4 11.52 23.59 29.71
N SER A 5 10.70 22.92 28.89
CA SER A 5 11.04 21.68 28.17
C SER A 5 12.27 21.78 27.25
N GLU A 6 12.36 22.86 26.46
CA GLU A 6 13.44 23.01 25.47
C GLU A 6 14.78 23.35 26.12
N ASN A 7 14.75 24.12 27.21
CA ASN A 7 15.95 24.47 27.97
C ASN A 7 16.48 23.27 28.75
N ASP A 8 15.60 22.43 29.29
CA ASP A 8 15.98 21.18 29.95
C ASP A 8 16.59 20.19 28.95
N PHE A 9 16.04 20.12 27.74
CA PHE A 9 16.57 19.30 26.65
C PHE A 9 17.95 19.78 26.17
N LYS A 10 18.13 21.09 25.98
CA LYS A 10 19.44 21.68 25.62
C LYS A 10 20.49 21.45 26.70
N ARG A 11 20.09 21.52 27.97
CA ARG A 11 20.99 21.30 29.11
C ARG A 11 21.40 19.84 29.25
N PHE A 12 20.48 18.92 28.99
CA PHE A 12 20.76 17.48 28.95
C PHE A 12 21.69 17.11 27.79
N ILE A 13 21.41 17.60 26.57
CA ILE A 13 22.28 17.39 25.40
C ILE A 13 23.70 17.89 25.66
N LYS A 14 23.84 19.07 26.26
CA LYS A 14 25.14 19.65 26.56
C LYS A 14 25.93 18.82 27.58
N ALA A 15 25.26 18.37 28.65
CA ALA A 15 25.88 17.51 29.65
C ALA A 15 26.35 16.15 29.06
N GLU A 16 25.57 15.58 28.14
CA GLU A 16 25.89 14.29 27.52
C GLU A 16 26.99 14.40 26.46
N LEU A 17 27.08 15.53 25.75
CA LEU A 17 28.18 15.84 24.82
C LEU A 17 29.50 16.08 25.56
N ASP A 18 29.44 16.76 26.71
CA ASP A 18 30.62 17.03 27.55
C ASP A 18 31.17 15.74 28.21
N LEU A 19 30.38 14.66 28.26
CA LEU A 19 30.79 13.33 28.76
C LEU A 19 31.46 12.45 27.68
N ILE A 20 31.43 12.86 26.41
CA ILE A 20 32.14 12.16 25.32
C ILE A 20 33.59 12.65 25.33
N THR A 21 34.49 11.87 25.92
CA THR A 21 35.92 12.21 25.91
C THR A 21 36.49 12.20 24.48
N PRO A 22 37.53 13.00 24.18
CA PRO A 22 37.98 13.24 22.81
C PRO A 22 38.83 12.13 22.18
N ASP A 23 38.95 10.96 22.81
CA ASP A 23 39.94 9.94 22.44
C ASP A 23 39.30 8.59 22.02
N MET A 24 38.26 8.65 21.18
CA MET A 24 37.60 7.45 20.65
C MET A 24 37.43 7.58 19.13
N ASP A 25 37.87 6.55 18.42
CA ASP A 25 37.90 6.43 16.96
C ASP A 25 36.52 6.65 16.32
N GLU A 26 36.49 7.27 15.14
CA GLU A 26 35.29 7.85 14.52
C GLU A 26 34.20 6.80 14.24
N GLU A 27 34.61 5.58 13.87
CA GLU A 27 33.70 4.45 13.67
C GLU A 27 33.05 3.96 14.98
N ARG A 28 33.78 3.97 16.10
CA ARG A 28 33.21 3.58 17.40
C ARG A 28 32.21 4.61 17.90
N ARG A 29 32.44 5.90 17.58
CA ARG A 29 31.49 6.98 17.85
C ARG A 29 30.20 6.80 17.05
N LEU A 30 30.29 6.51 15.75
CA LEU A 30 29.12 6.24 14.91
C LEU A 30 28.35 5.01 15.40
N LEU A 31 29.05 3.96 15.83
CA LEU A 31 28.45 2.74 16.37
C LEU A 31 27.74 3.00 17.72
N GLU A 32 28.33 3.80 18.60
CA GLU A 32 27.67 4.18 19.87
C GLU A 32 26.47 5.10 19.64
N ILE A 33 26.54 6.01 18.68
CA ILE A 33 25.40 6.86 18.28
C ILE A 33 24.25 5.98 17.77
N HIS A 34 24.52 5.03 16.88
CA HIS A 34 23.52 4.08 16.37
C HIS A 34 22.94 3.21 17.50
N LYS A 35 23.79 2.72 18.41
CA LYS A 35 23.38 1.87 19.54
C LYS A 35 22.55 2.64 20.58
N LYS A 36 22.80 3.94 20.74
CA LYS A 36 22.00 4.83 21.60
C LYS A 36 20.68 5.23 20.93
N LEU A 37 20.66 5.38 19.60
CA LEU A 37 19.43 5.58 18.81
C LEU A 37 18.52 4.34 18.83
N SER A 38 19.09 3.14 18.69
CA SER A 38 18.33 1.88 18.75
C SER A 38 17.86 1.50 20.16
N LYS A 39 18.59 1.90 21.22
CA LYS A 39 18.06 1.82 22.59
C LYS A 39 16.88 2.78 22.81
N ARG A 40 16.78 3.86 22.03
CA ARG A 40 15.65 4.80 22.09
C ARG A 40 14.39 4.23 21.44
N SER A 41 14.50 3.44 20.36
CA SER A 41 13.35 2.75 19.75
C SER A 41 12.77 1.68 20.68
N ASN A 42 13.61 0.93 21.40
CA ASN A 42 13.15 -0.09 22.36
C ASN A 42 12.67 0.45 23.73
N CYS A 43 12.96 1.71 24.09
CA CYS A 43 12.46 2.33 25.33
C CYS A 43 11.18 3.14 25.15
N MET A 44 10.67 3.32 23.94
CA MET A 44 9.38 3.96 23.71
C MET A 44 8.26 2.91 23.74
N LYS A 45 8.04 2.30 24.91
CA LYS A 45 6.73 1.75 25.25
C LYS A 45 5.72 2.87 25.02
N PHE A 46 4.83 2.66 24.05
CA PHE A 46 3.71 3.51 23.68
C PHE A 46 3.19 4.32 24.87
N ARG A 47 3.55 5.61 24.93
CA ARG A 47 2.65 6.60 25.50
C ARG A 47 1.52 6.73 24.51
N ARG A 48 0.48 5.91 24.69
CA ARG A 48 -0.89 6.27 24.30
C ARG A 48 -1.05 7.74 24.68
N ASN A 49 -1.25 8.58 23.66
CA ASN A 49 -2.01 9.84 23.64
C ASN A 49 -1.42 10.76 22.56
N LYS A 50 -2.21 10.96 21.48
CA LYS A 50 -2.08 11.96 20.40
C LYS A 50 -1.42 11.55 19.07
N LEU A 51 -1.47 10.27 18.69
CA LEU A 51 -1.37 9.83 17.29
C LEU A 51 -2.71 9.25 16.80
N THR A 52 -3.81 9.86 17.23
CA THR A 52 -5.19 9.57 16.82
C THR A 52 -5.73 10.61 15.83
N ALA A 53 -4.85 11.31 15.12
CA ALA A 53 -5.24 12.33 14.15
C ALA A 53 -4.71 11.97 12.76
N ALA A 54 -5.60 11.35 11.98
CA ALA A 54 -5.61 11.33 10.52
C ALA A 54 -4.62 10.40 9.78
N PHE A 55 -4.52 9.14 10.20
CA PHE A 55 -4.42 8.07 9.21
C PHE A 55 -5.79 7.43 9.13
N THR A 56 -6.67 7.98 8.29
CA THR A 56 -7.88 7.27 7.92
C THR A 56 -7.41 6.03 7.18
N ALA A 57 -7.48 4.88 7.83
CA ALA A 57 -7.07 3.61 7.26
C ALA A 57 -7.70 3.43 5.88
N MET A 58 -6.86 3.44 4.85
CA MET A 58 -7.30 3.15 3.50
C MET A 58 -6.63 1.86 3.06
N VAL A 59 -7.46 0.93 2.61
CA VAL A 59 -7.07 -0.40 2.16
C VAL A 59 -6.25 -0.25 0.88
N ILE A 60 -4.98 -0.62 0.95
CA ILE A 60 -4.19 -0.89 -0.25
C ILE A 60 -4.38 -2.36 -0.58
N ILE A 61 -5.00 -2.63 -1.73
CA ILE A 61 -4.96 -3.97 -2.31
C ILE A 61 -3.82 -4.00 -3.30
N THR A 62 -2.60 -4.10 -2.80
CA THR A 62 -1.48 -4.52 -3.64
C THR A 62 -1.50 -6.03 -3.62
N VAL A 63 -1.93 -6.66 -4.72
CA VAL A 63 -1.75 -8.12 -4.89
C VAL A 63 -0.25 -8.45 -5.00
N LEU A 64 0.63 -7.45 -5.08
CA LEU A 64 2.06 -7.54 -5.36
C LEU A 64 2.78 -8.54 -4.44
N GLY A 65 3.56 -9.40 -5.09
CA GLY A 65 4.31 -10.50 -4.48
C GLY A 65 5.39 -10.01 -3.53
N THR A 66 6.24 -10.94 -3.09
CA THR A 66 7.33 -10.67 -2.14
C THR A 66 8.14 -9.44 -2.55
N VAL A 67 8.14 -8.40 -1.70
CA VAL A 67 8.96 -7.20 -1.94
C VAL A 67 10.43 -7.61 -1.96
N THR A 68 11.06 -7.49 -3.13
CA THR A 68 12.51 -7.65 -3.29
C THR A 68 13.23 -6.48 -2.64
N ALA A 69 14.30 -6.76 -1.89
CA ALA A 69 15.14 -5.74 -1.28
C ALA A 69 15.60 -4.72 -2.32
N VAL A 70 15.25 -3.45 -2.12
CA VAL A 70 15.65 -2.35 -2.98
C VAL A 70 16.97 -1.79 -2.42
N ALA A 71 17.77 -1.12 -3.26
CA ALA A 71 18.95 -0.39 -2.79
C ALA A 71 18.65 0.64 -1.68
N ALA A 72 17.37 1.06 -1.57
CA ALA A 72 16.85 1.99 -0.57
C ALA A 72 16.25 1.32 0.70
N GLY A 73 16.33 -0.01 0.84
CA GLY A 73 15.75 -0.76 1.95
C GLY A 73 14.58 -1.67 1.53
N LYS A 74 14.29 -2.70 2.32
CA LYS A 74 13.17 -3.62 2.08
C LYS A 74 11.85 -2.94 2.50
N ILE A 75 10.87 -2.86 1.59
CA ILE A 75 9.52 -2.41 1.95
C ILE A 75 8.85 -3.51 2.79
N THR A 76 8.34 -3.13 3.94
CA THR A 76 7.62 -4.03 4.87
C THR A 76 6.17 -3.66 5.07
N SER A 77 5.76 -2.46 4.69
CA SER A 77 4.36 -2.05 4.70
C SER A 77 4.06 -0.99 3.66
N PHE A 78 2.79 -0.84 3.31
CA PHE A 78 2.30 0.26 2.50
C PHE A 78 1.24 1.05 3.27
N VAL A 79 1.22 2.36 3.06
CA VAL A 79 0.21 3.28 3.61
C VAL A 79 -0.30 4.15 2.47
N SER A 80 -1.62 4.32 2.37
CA SER A 80 -2.24 5.20 1.38
C SER A 80 -3.19 6.19 2.03
N GLY A 81 -3.43 7.27 1.32
CA GLY A 81 -4.42 8.28 1.68
C GLY A 81 -5.00 8.91 0.43
N THR A 82 -6.29 9.21 0.49
CA THR A 82 -7.03 9.86 -0.59
C THR A 82 -7.65 11.15 -0.09
N ASP A 83 -7.46 12.22 -0.85
CA ASP A 83 -7.97 13.55 -0.47
C ASP A 83 -9.40 13.79 -0.96
N LYS A 84 -9.77 13.26 -2.14
CA LYS A 84 -11.02 13.58 -2.81
C LYS A 84 -11.54 12.43 -3.68
N ASN A 85 -12.85 12.21 -3.64
CA ASN A 85 -13.55 11.39 -4.64
C ASN A 85 -14.08 12.25 -5.79
N VAL A 86 -14.06 11.67 -6.98
CA VAL A 86 -14.59 12.25 -8.22
C VAL A 86 -15.75 11.40 -8.73
N ASN A 87 -16.75 12.04 -9.33
CA ASN A 87 -17.97 11.37 -9.80
C ASN A 87 -18.04 11.27 -11.33
N THR A 88 -16.97 11.65 -12.04
CA THR A 88 -16.92 11.56 -13.50
C THR A 88 -15.59 10.99 -13.96
N LEU A 89 -15.60 10.23 -15.06
CA LEU A 89 -14.39 9.71 -15.66
C LEU A 89 -13.52 10.80 -16.28
N THR A 90 -14.10 11.89 -16.76
CA THR A 90 -13.33 13.04 -17.25
C THR A 90 -12.43 13.59 -16.16
N GLU A 91 -12.98 13.83 -14.96
CA GLU A 91 -12.21 14.32 -13.81
C GLU A 91 -11.17 13.29 -13.37
N LEU A 92 -11.51 12.00 -13.33
CA LEU A 92 -10.54 10.94 -12.98
C LEU A 92 -9.37 10.87 -13.98
N ARG A 93 -9.66 10.96 -15.28
CA ARG A 93 -8.65 10.96 -16.35
C ARG A 93 -7.78 12.22 -16.29
N GLU A 94 -8.34 13.38 -15.96
CA GLU A 94 -7.58 14.62 -15.75
C GLU A 94 -6.66 14.51 -14.54
N LEU A 95 -7.15 14.01 -13.41
CA LEU A 95 -6.32 13.78 -12.21
C LEU A 95 -5.23 12.74 -12.46
N SER A 96 -5.51 11.68 -13.23
CA SER A 96 -4.51 10.68 -13.59
C SER A 96 -3.38 11.29 -14.42
N LYS A 97 -3.72 12.16 -15.38
CA LYS A 97 -2.72 12.89 -16.17
C LYS A 97 -1.90 13.86 -15.32
N ASP A 98 -2.53 14.54 -14.38
CA ASP A 98 -1.84 15.52 -13.54
C ASP A 98 -0.96 14.86 -12.46
N GLN A 99 -1.49 13.87 -11.74
CA GLN A 99 -0.83 13.32 -10.55
C GLN A 99 0.02 12.09 -10.85
N MET A 100 -0.43 11.22 -11.75
CA MET A 100 0.32 10.00 -12.12
C MET A 100 1.21 10.22 -13.34
N LYS A 101 1.02 11.33 -14.07
CA LYS A 101 1.67 11.59 -15.37
C LYS A 101 1.44 10.45 -16.38
N ALA A 102 0.28 9.80 -16.29
CA ALA A 102 -0.12 8.67 -17.11
C ALA A 102 -1.54 8.85 -17.67
N SER A 103 -1.91 8.04 -18.66
CA SER A 103 -3.26 8.02 -19.23
C SER A 103 -3.84 6.61 -19.15
N PRO A 104 -4.17 6.12 -17.94
CA PRO A 104 -4.80 4.83 -17.77
C PRO A 104 -6.17 4.74 -18.44
N LYS A 105 -6.53 3.52 -18.81
CA LYS A 105 -7.80 3.20 -19.45
C LYS A 105 -8.88 2.96 -18.40
N PHE A 106 -9.99 3.69 -18.52
CA PHE A 106 -11.18 3.51 -17.68
C PHE A 106 -12.41 3.41 -18.58
N PRO A 107 -13.04 2.22 -18.69
CA PRO A 107 -14.31 2.07 -19.39
C PRO A 107 -15.41 2.90 -18.72
N ASP A 108 -16.32 3.49 -19.48
CA ASP A 108 -17.54 4.12 -18.95
C ASP A 108 -18.53 3.07 -18.40
N LYS A 109 -18.57 1.91 -19.06
CA LYS A 109 -19.41 0.77 -18.70
C LYS A 109 -18.84 -0.51 -19.32
N PHE A 110 -18.94 -1.60 -18.58
CA PHE A 110 -18.61 -2.96 -19.05
C PHE A 110 -19.81 -3.65 -19.71
N THR A 111 -19.53 -4.66 -20.55
CA THR A 111 -20.58 -5.43 -21.24
C THR A 111 -21.52 -6.16 -20.29
N ASN A 112 -21.05 -6.53 -19.10
CA ASN A 112 -21.84 -7.16 -18.05
C ASN A 112 -22.82 -6.20 -17.34
N GLY A 113 -22.85 -4.93 -17.73
CA GLY A 113 -23.78 -3.93 -17.21
C GLY A 113 -23.21 -3.01 -16.14
N MET A 114 -22.06 -3.32 -15.56
CA MET A 114 -21.42 -2.50 -14.52
C MET A 114 -20.91 -1.18 -15.12
N ALA A 115 -21.47 -0.07 -14.67
CA ALA A 115 -21.07 1.28 -15.06
C ALA A 115 -20.18 1.92 -14.00
N PHE A 116 -19.35 2.88 -14.42
CA PHE A 116 -18.57 3.71 -13.51
C PHE A 116 -19.47 4.47 -12.53
N VAL A 117 -19.09 4.48 -11.25
CA VAL A 117 -19.83 5.16 -10.17
C VAL A 117 -19.06 6.37 -9.66
N LYS A 118 -17.82 6.15 -9.23
CA LYS A 118 -16.93 7.16 -8.66
C LYS A 118 -15.49 6.69 -8.78
N GLY A 119 -14.56 7.59 -8.57
CA GLY A 119 -13.14 7.26 -8.50
C GLY A 119 -12.37 8.19 -7.60
N ASN A 120 -11.09 7.93 -7.44
CA ASN A 120 -10.16 8.82 -6.77
C ASN A 120 -8.71 8.56 -7.21
N ILE A 121 -7.80 9.45 -6.81
CA ILE A 121 -6.38 9.18 -6.79
C ILE A 121 -5.94 9.06 -5.33
N SER A 122 -5.24 7.99 -5.02
CA SER A 122 -4.60 7.77 -3.73
C SER A 122 -3.10 7.96 -3.84
N HIS A 123 -2.48 8.49 -2.78
CA HIS A 123 -1.03 8.58 -2.67
C HIS A 123 -0.49 7.44 -1.81
N VAL A 124 0.18 6.49 -2.43
CA VAL A 124 0.76 5.31 -1.78
C VAL A 124 2.19 5.61 -1.34
N LYS A 125 2.55 5.11 -0.16
CA LYS A 125 3.89 5.14 0.41
C LYS A 125 4.28 3.74 0.84
N GLY A 126 5.41 3.25 0.35
CA GLY A 126 6.03 2.03 0.88
C GLY A 126 7.03 2.39 1.98
N MET A 127 6.93 1.73 3.12
CA MET A 127 7.76 1.97 4.31
C MET A 127 8.67 0.77 4.60
N ASP A 128 9.85 1.03 5.16
CA ASP A 128 10.74 -0.01 5.71
C ASP A 128 10.38 -0.39 7.16
N GLU A 129 11.17 -1.30 7.75
CA GLU A 129 10.97 -1.79 9.13
C GLU A 129 11.05 -0.67 10.20
N ASP A 130 11.76 0.42 9.88
CA ASP A 130 11.95 1.58 10.76
C ASP A 130 10.91 2.70 10.48
N ASN A 131 9.92 2.45 9.61
CA ASN A 131 8.92 3.41 9.11
C ASN A 131 9.49 4.58 8.29
N ASN A 132 10.65 4.40 7.67
CA ASN A 132 11.14 5.36 6.68
C ASN A 132 10.46 5.08 5.33
N GLN A 133 10.12 6.16 4.62
CA GLN A 133 9.54 6.05 3.29
C GLN A 133 10.61 5.62 2.28
N VAL A 134 10.42 4.46 1.66
CA VAL A 134 11.29 3.89 0.62
C VAL A 134 10.80 4.30 -0.78
N ILE A 135 9.48 4.34 -0.97
CA ILE A 135 8.86 4.66 -2.26
C ILE A 135 7.56 5.45 -2.06
N THR A 136 7.19 6.26 -3.05
CA THR A 136 5.86 6.83 -3.15
C THR A 136 5.40 6.89 -4.60
N TYR A 137 4.11 6.64 -4.83
CA TYR A 137 3.49 6.72 -6.14
C TYR A 137 2.00 7.07 -6.00
N SER A 138 1.41 7.57 -7.08
CA SER A 138 -0.03 7.78 -7.18
C SER A 138 -0.70 6.56 -7.81
N GLU A 139 -1.84 6.17 -7.26
CA GLU A 139 -2.67 5.08 -7.75
C GLU A 139 -4.10 5.59 -7.97
N ALA A 140 -4.64 5.36 -9.16
CA ALA A 140 -6.03 5.68 -9.46
C ALA A 140 -6.93 4.50 -9.10
N TYR A 141 -8.13 4.82 -8.61
CA TYR A 141 -9.18 3.87 -8.32
C TYR A 141 -10.46 4.29 -9.06
N ALA A 142 -11.10 3.34 -9.73
CA ALA A 142 -12.38 3.51 -10.38
C ALA A 142 -13.35 2.42 -9.91
N ASP A 143 -14.46 2.82 -9.32
CA ASP A 143 -15.48 1.93 -8.80
C ASP A 143 -16.58 1.69 -9.84
N TYR A 144 -17.00 0.43 -9.96
CA TYR A 144 -17.98 -0.06 -10.92
C TYR A 144 -19.10 -0.85 -10.25
N GLY A 145 -20.31 -0.70 -10.80
CA GLY A 145 -21.51 -1.40 -10.34
C GLY A 145 -22.15 -0.78 -9.10
N GLU A 146 -23.39 -1.18 -8.80
CA GLU A 146 -24.12 -0.64 -7.66
C GLU A 146 -23.35 -0.87 -6.36
N ASN A 147 -23.19 0.17 -5.53
CA ASN A 147 -22.41 0.13 -4.30
C ASN A 147 -20.91 -0.24 -4.46
N SER A 148 -20.30 0.07 -5.61
CA SER A 148 -18.85 -0.17 -5.84
C SER A 148 -18.47 -1.65 -5.78
N GLN A 149 -19.24 -2.51 -6.47
CA GLN A 149 -19.04 -3.98 -6.50
C GLN A 149 -17.65 -4.40 -6.97
N VAL A 150 -17.11 -3.74 -8.00
CA VAL A 150 -15.79 -4.05 -8.55
C VAL A 150 -14.98 -2.76 -8.63
N VAL A 151 -13.71 -2.86 -8.28
CA VAL A 151 -12.78 -1.74 -8.33
C VAL A 151 -11.70 -2.04 -9.36
N LEU A 152 -11.45 -1.10 -10.26
CA LEU A 152 -10.27 -1.06 -11.12
C LEU A 152 -9.28 -0.08 -10.52
N SER A 153 -8.16 -0.59 -10.01
CA SER A 153 -7.02 0.25 -9.64
C SER A 153 -5.91 0.18 -10.69
N CYS A 154 -5.13 1.25 -10.79
CA CYS A 154 -3.94 1.27 -11.62
C CYS A 154 -2.91 2.30 -11.16
N HIS A 155 -1.64 1.96 -11.38
CA HIS A 155 -0.51 2.84 -11.10
C HIS A 155 0.59 2.69 -12.16
N VAL A 156 1.43 3.70 -12.31
CA VAL A 156 2.62 3.61 -13.17
C VAL A 156 3.54 2.54 -12.59
N HIS A 157 4.03 1.65 -13.46
CA HIS A 157 4.89 0.53 -13.09
C HIS A 157 6.06 1.00 -12.22
N GLN A 158 6.30 0.27 -11.13
CA GLN A 158 7.39 0.54 -10.20
C GLN A 158 8.34 -0.65 -10.23
N ASP A 159 9.54 -0.49 -10.79
CA ASP A 159 10.58 -1.56 -10.83
C ASP A 159 10.92 -2.09 -9.42
N THR A 160 10.66 -1.26 -8.42
CA THR A 160 10.89 -1.53 -7.01
C THR A 160 9.89 -2.54 -6.41
N ILE A 161 8.75 -2.74 -7.07
CA ILE A 161 7.69 -3.62 -6.61
C ILE A 161 7.56 -4.79 -7.59
N SER A 162 8.04 -5.96 -7.17
CA SER A 162 8.02 -7.16 -8.02
C SER A 162 6.69 -7.91 -7.90
N ALA A 163 6.14 -8.32 -9.05
CA ALA A 163 5.00 -9.21 -9.15
C ALA A 163 5.41 -10.70 -9.27
N GLU A 164 6.69 -11.03 -9.06
CA GLU A 164 7.19 -12.39 -9.27
C GLU A 164 6.48 -13.44 -8.40
N ASN A 165 6.14 -14.55 -9.04
CA ASN A 165 5.57 -15.76 -8.43
C ASN A 165 4.25 -15.58 -7.68
N GLN A 166 3.41 -14.64 -8.09
CA GLN A 166 2.04 -14.59 -7.56
C GLN A 166 1.27 -15.88 -7.89
N PRO A 167 0.61 -16.49 -6.89
CA PRO A 167 -0.28 -17.60 -7.13
C PRO A 167 -1.47 -17.11 -7.99
N GLY A 168 -1.94 -17.96 -8.90
CA GLY A 168 -3.08 -17.64 -9.75
C GLY A 168 -3.10 -18.42 -11.06
N GLN A 169 -4.20 -18.25 -11.79
CA GLN A 169 -4.37 -18.74 -13.14
C GLN A 169 -3.86 -17.69 -14.12
N LYS A 170 -2.79 -18.04 -14.85
CA LYS A 170 -2.25 -17.20 -15.91
C LYS A 170 -2.91 -17.49 -17.25
N GLU A 171 -3.19 -16.44 -18.00
CA GLU A 171 -3.57 -16.52 -19.40
C GLU A 171 -2.98 -15.36 -20.20
N VAL A 172 -2.88 -15.51 -21.52
CA VAL A 172 -2.38 -14.46 -22.41
C VAL A 172 -3.51 -14.02 -23.33
N TYR A 173 -3.78 -12.72 -23.38
CA TYR A 173 -4.77 -12.11 -24.26
C TYR A 173 -4.12 -10.95 -25.03
N GLN A 174 -4.12 -11.02 -26.36
CA GLN A 174 -3.49 -10.01 -27.24
C GLN A 174 -2.03 -9.67 -26.87
N GLY A 175 -1.28 -10.65 -26.36
CA GLY A 175 0.12 -10.46 -25.95
C GLY A 175 0.30 -9.87 -24.55
N VAL A 176 -0.79 -9.58 -23.83
CA VAL A 176 -0.79 -9.16 -22.42
C VAL A 176 -1.00 -10.39 -21.54
N GLU A 177 -0.13 -10.60 -20.54
CA GLU A 177 -0.31 -11.64 -19.53
C GLU A 177 -1.29 -11.14 -18.46
N LEU A 178 -2.35 -11.90 -18.22
CA LEU A 178 -3.27 -11.72 -17.11
C LEU A 178 -3.01 -12.79 -16.05
N ASN A 179 -3.07 -12.41 -14.79
CA ASN A 179 -3.08 -13.32 -13.66
C ASN A 179 -4.37 -13.15 -12.86
N SER A 180 -5.19 -14.20 -12.81
CA SER A 180 -6.44 -14.24 -12.06
C SER A 180 -6.28 -15.08 -10.80
N ALA A 181 -6.65 -14.55 -9.64
CA ALA A 181 -6.43 -15.21 -8.35
C ALA A 181 -7.59 -14.99 -7.37
N GLU A 182 -7.79 -15.98 -6.50
CA GLU A 182 -8.57 -15.85 -5.28
C GLU A 182 -7.62 -15.95 -4.08
N MET A 183 -7.77 -15.05 -3.11
CA MET A 183 -6.91 -14.98 -1.94
C MET A 183 -7.72 -14.65 -0.69
N GLN A 184 -7.43 -15.36 0.41
CA GLN A 184 -8.05 -15.02 1.69
C GLN A 184 -7.54 -13.65 2.16
N TYR A 185 -8.43 -12.84 2.68
CA TYR A 185 -8.12 -11.50 3.12
C TYR A 185 -8.67 -11.26 4.52
N VAL A 186 -7.84 -10.76 5.42
CA VAL A 186 -8.24 -10.41 6.78
C VAL A 186 -7.97 -8.93 7.02
N PHE A 187 -9.00 -8.20 7.42
CA PHE A 187 -8.89 -6.86 7.95
C PHE A 187 -8.88 -6.93 9.46
N LEU A 188 -7.89 -6.30 10.09
CA LEU A 188 -7.74 -6.24 11.54
C LEU A 188 -7.83 -4.80 12.05
N PRO A 189 -8.36 -4.58 13.26
CA PRO A 189 -8.21 -3.31 13.96
C PRO A 189 -6.77 -2.92 14.20
N GLU A 190 -6.54 -1.61 14.33
CA GLU A 190 -5.23 -1.09 14.68
C GLU A 190 -4.74 -1.67 16.02
N GLY A 191 -3.52 -2.23 16.01
CA GLY A 191 -2.89 -2.81 17.18
C GLY A 191 -3.36 -4.21 17.56
N GLN A 192 -4.28 -4.83 16.80
CA GLN A 192 -4.60 -6.26 16.96
C GLN A 192 -3.49 -7.12 16.34
N GLU A 193 -2.98 -8.11 17.08
CA GLU A 193 -2.02 -9.07 16.53
C GLU A 193 -2.75 -10.16 15.70
N PRO A 194 -2.25 -10.52 14.50
CA PRO A 194 -2.76 -11.66 13.76
C PRO A 194 -2.57 -12.97 14.53
N SER A 195 -3.47 -13.94 14.30
CA SER A 195 -3.28 -15.28 14.86
C SER A 195 -2.05 -15.98 14.27
N GLU A 196 -1.49 -16.96 14.98
CA GLU A 196 -0.35 -17.74 14.48
C GLU A 196 -0.68 -18.51 13.19
N GLU A 197 -1.95 -18.91 13.02
CA GLU A 197 -2.44 -19.53 11.78
C GLU A 197 -2.47 -18.52 10.63
N ASP A 198 -2.98 -17.31 10.86
CA ASP A 198 -3.02 -16.24 9.84
C ASP A 198 -1.61 -15.80 9.44
N LYS A 199 -0.67 -15.68 10.39
CA LYS A 199 0.75 -15.38 10.11
C LYS A 199 1.35 -16.43 9.19
N LYS A 200 1.11 -17.71 9.47
CA LYS A 200 1.60 -18.81 8.63
C LYS A 200 0.99 -18.76 7.23
N LEU A 201 -0.31 -18.52 7.10
CA LEU A 201 -0.97 -18.39 5.80
C LEU A 201 -0.45 -17.18 5.00
N GLN A 202 -0.13 -16.08 5.69
CA GLN A 202 0.48 -14.90 5.10
C GLN A 202 1.91 -15.18 4.61
N GLU A 203 2.74 -15.85 5.42
CA GLU A 203 4.10 -16.28 5.06
C GLU A 203 4.10 -17.25 3.87
N GLU A 204 3.09 -18.11 3.78
CA GLU A 204 2.88 -19.03 2.65
C GLU A 204 2.30 -18.34 1.40
N GLY A 205 2.00 -17.03 1.46
CA GLY A 205 1.40 -16.27 0.36
C GLY A 205 -0.04 -16.66 0.02
N LYS A 206 -0.76 -17.30 0.96
CA LYS A 206 -2.15 -17.76 0.79
C LYS A 206 -3.19 -16.80 1.37
N MET A 207 -2.73 -15.83 2.14
CA MET A 207 -3.57 -14.84 2.82
C MET A 207 -2.91 -13.46 2.80
N MET A 208 -3.72 -12.42 2.70
CA MET A 208 -3.31 -11.05 2.92
C MET A 208 -3.94 -10.51 4.21
N ILE A 209 -3.15 -9.78 4.99
CA ILE A 209 -3.59 -9.14 6.22
C ILE A 209 -3.45 -7.62 6.05
N SER A 210 -4.47 -6.88 6.42
CA SER A 210 -4.44 -5.41 6.44
C SER A 210 -5.03 -4.86 7.72
N TYR A 211 -4.67 -3.63 8.03
CA TYR A 211 -5.04 -2.97 9.27
C TYR A 211 -5.94 -1.76 9.05
N GLY A 212 -6.75 -1.48 10.05
CA GLY A 212 -7.53 -0.26 10.19
C GLY A 212 -9.04 -0.42 9.95
N SER A 213 -9.55 -1.64 10.01
CA SER A 213 -10.98 -1.87 10.20
C SER A 213 -11.40 -1.62 11.64
N ASP A 214 -12.68 -1.35 11.90
CA ASP A 214 -13.19 -1.21 13.28
C ASP A 214 -13.25 -2.56 14.03
N GLN A 215 -13.35 -3.65 13.27
CA GLN A 215 -13.43 -5.02 13.76
C GLN A 215 -12.70 -5.97 12.81
N GLU A 216 -12.44 -7.20 13.26
CA GLU A 216 -11.90 -8.22 12.37
C GLU A 216 -12.91 -8.60 11.28
N GLU A 217 -12.50 -8.52 10.01
CA GLU A 217 -13.31 -8.94 8.87
C GLU A 217 -12.54 -9.92 7.99
N ARG A 218 -13.15 -11.08 7.68
CA ARG A 218 -12.56 -12.09 6.80
C ARG A 218 -13.33 -12.13 5.50
N LYS A 219 -12.63 -11.96 4.38
CA LYS A 219 -13.20 -11.90 3.03
C LYS A 219 -12.39 -12.75 2.07
N MET A 220 -13.00 -13.09 0.93
CA MET A 220 -12.29 -13.64 -0.21
C MET A 220 -12.06 -12.54 -1.22
N LEU A 221 -10.80 -12.19 -1.47
CA LEU A 221 -10.42 -11.29 -2.54
C LEU A 221 -10.40 -12.07 -3.85
N LYS A 222 -11.18 -11.63 -4.82
CA LYS A 222 -11.03 -12.07 -6.22
C LYS A 222 -10.34 -10.96 -6.99
N SER A 223 -9.36 -11.32 -7.80
CA SER A 223 -8.53 -10.34 -8.49
C SER A 223 -8.10 -10.80 -9.88
N VAL A 224 -7.92 -9.83 -10.78
CA VAL A 224 -7.28 -10.00 -12.07
C VAL A 224 -6.29 -8.86 -12.27
N ASN A 225 -5.01 -9.18 -12.40
CA ASN A 225 -3.96 -8.19 -12.65
C ASN A 225 -3.29 -8.41 -14.01
N TRP A 226 -2.84 -7.31 -14.60
CA TRP A 226 -2.08 -7.29 -15.83
C TRP A 226 -1.28 -5.99 -15.92
N SER A 227 -0.27 -5.98 -16.80
CA SER A 227 0.53 -4.78 -17.07
C SER A 227 0.50 -4.48 -18.56
N GLU A 228 0.24 -3.23 -18.93
CA GLU A 228 0.34 -2.77 -20.31
C GLU A 228 0.80 -1.30 -20.37
N ASN A 229 1.64 -0.98 -21.35
CA ASN A 229 2.13 0.39 -21.60
C ASN A 229 2.75 1.10 -20.38
N GLY A 230 3.44 0.34 -19.50
CA GLY A 230 4.07 0.87 -18.30
C GLY A 230 3.08 1.22 -17.16
N ILE A 231 1.85 0.69 -17.23
CA ILE A 231 0.83 0.82 -16.19
C ILE A 231 0.47 -0.58 -15.71
N ASP A 232 0.48 -0.76 -14.40
CA ASP A 232 -0.01 -1.96 -13.74
C ASP A 232 -1.47 -1.76 -13.36
N TYR A 233 -2.31 -2.70 -13.73
CA TYR A 233 -3.75 -2.70 -13.48
C TYR A 233 -4.14 -3.85 -12.56
N LEU A 234 -5.15 -3.59 -11.74
CA LEU A 234 -5.77 -4.57 -10.88
C LEU A 234 -7.29 -4.37 -10.87
N LEU A 235 -8.03 -5.36 -11.35
CA LEU A 235 -9.44 -5.50 -11.02
C LEU A 235 -9.56 -6.34 -9.76
N PHE A 236 -10.33 -5.86 -8.79
CA PHE A 236 -10.58 -6.61 -7.58
C PHE A 236 -12.01 -6.46 -7.05
N THR A 237 -12.43 -7.43 -6.24
CA THR A 237 -13.69 -7.39 -5.51
C THR A 237 -13.64 -8.30 -4.29
N PHE A 238 -14.41 -7.93 -3.27
CA PHE A 238 -14.78 -8.80 -2.15
C PHE A 238 -16.22 -9.30 -2.23
N GLU A 239 -16.97 -8.85 -3.25
CA GLU A 239 -18.35 -9.21 -3.49
C GLU A 239 -18.45 -10.53 -4.28
N ASN A 240 -19.66 -11.06 -4.36
CA ASN A 240 -19.93 -12.30 -5.10
C ASN A 240 -19.97 -12.08 -6.62
N VAL A 241 -18.83 -11.74 -7.22
CA VAL A 241 -18.65 -11.65 -8.67
C VAL A 241 -17.82 -12.84 -9.15
N GLU A 242 -18.18 -13.44 -10.27
CA GLU A 242 -17.45 -14.57 -10.85
C GLU A 242 -16.10 -14.13 -11.42
N LEU A 243 -15.03 -14.92 -11.18
CA LEU A 243 -13.68 -14.59 -11.65
C LEU A 243 -13.64 -14.49 -13.18
N ASN A 244 -14.35 -15.36 -13.90
CA ASN A 244 -14.49 -15.28 -15.36
C ASN A 244 -15.12 -13.97 -15.85
N SER A 245 -16.05 -13.39 -15.07
CA SER A 245 -16.63 -12.08 -15.38
C SER A 245 -15.58 -10.98 -15.23
N MET A 246 -14.78 -11.02 -14.15
CA MET A 246 -13.69 -10.08 -13.94
C MET A 246 -12.59 -10.20 -15.00
N THR A 247 -12.23 -11.41 -15.41
CA THR A 247 -11.28 -11.64 -16.49
C THR A 247 -11.79 -11.09 -17.82
N SER A 248 -13.11 -11.20 -18.07
CA SER A 248 -13.74 -10.58 -19.25
C SER A 248 -13.68 -9.04 -19.17
N MET A 249 -13.93 -8.45 -17.99
CA MET A 249 -13.77 -7.02 -17.77
C MET A 249 -12.33 -6.55 -18.02
N ALA A 250 -11.31 -7.31 -17.58
CA ALA A 250 -9.91 -6.99 -17.85
C ALA A 250 -9.61 -6.94 -19.36
N LYS A 251 -10.13 -7.92 -20.11
CA LYS A 251 -10.03 -7.97 -21.58
C LYS A 251 -10.68 -6.76 -22.24
N GLU A 252 -11.85 -6.33 -21.75
CA GLU A 252 -12.51 -5.11 -22.23
C GLU A 252 -11.65 -3.86 -22.00
N VAL A 253 -10.92 -3.76 -20.88
CA VAL A 253 -9.98 -2.65 -20.66
C VAL A 253 -8.83 -2.72 -21.67
N ILE A 254 -8.24 -3.90 -21.88
CA ILE A 254 -7.15 -4.11 -22.85
C ILE A 254 -7.59 -3.68 -24.27
N ASP A 255 -8.83 -4.02 -24.65
CA ASP A 255 -9.41 -3.72 -25.96
C ASP A 255 -9.66 -2.21 -26.21
N MET A 256 -9.65 -1.38 -25.17
CA MET A 256 -9.76 0.07 -25.32
C MET A 256 -8.53 0.64 -26.03
N LYS A 257 -8.77 1.59 -26.93
CA LYS A 257 -7.74 2.28 -27.73
C LYS A 257 -7.38 3.64 -27.16
#